data_AF-A0AAW0A7S6-F1
#
_entry.id   AF-A0AAW0A7S6-F1
#
_cell.length_a   1.000
_cell.length_b   1.000
_cell.length_c   1.000
_cell.angle_alpha   90.00
_cell.angle_beta   90.00
_cell.angle_gamma   90.00
#
_symmetry.space_group_name_H-M   'P 1'
#
loop_
_entity.id
_entity.type
_entity.pdbx_description
1 polymer ?
#
loop_
_entity_poly.entity_id
_entity_poly.type
_entity_poly.pdbx_seq_one_letter_code
_entity_poly.pdbx_strand_id
1 'polypeptide(L)'
;MFEQTKKAAWDEPTANATCGWEGCSVEIQVEDIWDHIKTAHKFECRMADRELRCGWVWSDGKACAKKMKGSSMKKHVVNTHAKPTVFIQCRCGVSLQERGLRRHYGL
;
A
#
# COMPACT_ATOMS: atom_id res chain seq x y z
N MET A 1 -38.71 8.08 16.73
CA MET A 1 -37.40 7.61 17.24
C MET A 1 -37.02 6.42 16.40
N PHE A 2 -36.16 6.60 15.39
CA PHE A 2 -35.71 5.48 14.57
C PHE A 2 -34.51 4.82 15.24
N GLU A 3 -34.68 3.53 15.53
CA GLU A 3 -33.66 2.64 16.07
C GLU A 3 -32.40 2.68 15.20
N GLN A 4 -31.30 3.11 15.80
CA GLN A 4 -29.97 2.93 15.22
C GLN A 4 -29.66 1.44 15.22
N THR A 5 -29.91 0.80 14.08
CA THR A 5 -29.37 -0.52 13.80
C THR A 5 -27.86 -0.44 13.97
N LYS A 6 -27.35 -1.12 15.01
CA LYS A 6 -25.92 -1.34 15.21
C LYS A 6 -25.43 -2.10 13.98
N LYS A 7 -24.92 -1.38 12.98
CA LYS A 7 -24.07 -1.98 11.96
C LYS A 7 -22.97 -2.69 12.73
N ALA A 8 -22.85 -3.99 12.56
CA ALA A 8 -21.65 -4.70 12.95
C ALA A 8 -20.47 -3.90 12.38
N ALA A 9 -19.58 -3.45 13.26
CA ALA A 9 -18.32 -2.82 12.90
C ALA A 9 -17.46 -3.89 12.23
N TRP A 10 -17.76 -4.18 10.97
CA TRP A 10 -16.77 -4.73 10.09
C TRP A 10 -15.85 -3.55 9.80
N ASP A 11 -14.73 -3.46 10.52
CA ASP A 11 -13.66 -2.55 10.13
C ASP A 11 -13.41 -2.78 8.63
N GLU A 12 -13.52 -1.72 7.84
CA GLU A 12 -13.26 -1.80 6.41
C GLU A 12 -11.86 -2.38 6.22
N PRO A 13 -11.68 -3.33 5.28
CA PRO A 13 -10.38 -3.95 5.08
C PRO A 13 -9.35 -2.87 4.76
N THR A 14 -8.49 -2.58 5.73
CA THR A 14 -7.40 -1.63 5.56
C THR A 14 -6.35 -2.27 4.66
N ALA A 15 -6.21 -1.71 3.47
CA ALA A 15 -5.25 -2.18 2.49
C ALA A 15 -3.87 -1.61 2.84
N ASN A 16 -3.04 -2.41 3.50
CA ASN A 16 -1.68 -2.02 3.85
C ASN A 16 -0.71 -2.36 2.70
N ALA A 17 0.35 -1.56 2.55
CA ALA A 17 1.49 -1.85 1.70
C ALA A 17 2.80 -1.58 2.45
N THR A 18 3.83 -2.35 2.13
CA THR A 18 5.19 -2.11 2.61
C THR A 18 5.91 -1.18 1.64
N CYS A 19 6.38 -0.04 2.12
CA CYS A 19 7.21 0.86 1.32
C CYS A 19 8.55 0.19 1.03
N GLY A 20 8.95 0.09 -0.24
CA GLY A 20 10.24 -0.47 -0.68
C GLY A 20 11.19 0.57 -1.26
N TRP A 21 10.99 1.86 -0.97
CA TRP A 21 11.81 2.92 -1.54
C TRP A 21 13.21 2.94 -0.92
N GLU A 22 14.26 2.71 -1.70
CA GLU A 22 15.68 2.80 -1.28
C GLU A 22 15.98 2.14 0.09
N GLY A 23 15.47 0.94 0.32
CA GLY A 23 15.67 0.21 1.58
C GLY A 23 14.70 0.58 2.71
N CYS A 24 13.65 1.35 2.42
CA CYS A 24 12.49 1.48 3.30
C CYS A 24 11.78 0.13 3.47
N SER A 25 11.10 -0.07 4.60
CA SER A 25 10.30 -1.27 4.88
C SER A 25 9.12 -0.96 5.83
N VAL A 26 8.67 0.29 5.87
CA VAL A 26 7.56 0.70 6.73
C VAL A 26 6.24 0.20 6.16
N GLU A 27 5.39 -0.37 7.01
CA GLU A 27 4.01 -0.75 6.69
C GLU A 27 3.08 0.45 6.89
N ILE A 28 2.33 0.80 5.85
CA ILE A 28 1.43 1.97 5.81
C ILE A 28 0.20 1.65 4.96
N GLN A 29 -0.87 2.43 5.11
CA GLN A 29 -2.03 2.31 4.22
C GLN A 29 -1.61 2.64 2.77
N VAL A 30 -2.19 1.91 1.81
CA VAL A 30 -1.93 2.12 0.37
C VAL A 30 -2.29 3.54 -0.06
N GLU A 31 -3.30 4.16 0.55
CA GLU A 31 -3.66 5.55 0.25
C GLU A 31 -2.58 6.56 0.67
N ASP A 32 -1.88 6.26 1.77
CA ASP A 32 -0.85 7.12 2.36
C ASP A 32 0.55 6.89 1.79
N ILE A 33 0.76 5.82 1.00
CA ILE A 33 2.10 5.45 0.51
C ILE A 33 2.76 6.57 -0.29
N TRP A 34 1.97 7.31 -1.06
CA TRP A 34 2.51 8.42 -1.83
C TRP A 34 2.88 9.61 -0.95
N ASP A 35 2.12 9.86 0.11
CA ASP A 35 2.43 10.94 1.04
C ASP A 35 3.70 10.64 1.83
N HIS A 36 3.80 9.41 2.32
CA HIS A 36 5.02 8.87 2.93
C HIS A 36 6.24 9.04 2.01
N ILE A 37 6.14 8.69 0.72
CA ILE A 37 7.29 8.81 -0.19
C ILE A 37 7.73 10.27 -0.37
N LYS A 38 6.79 11.20 -0.52
CA LYS A 38 7.13 12.63 -0.63
C LYS A 38 7.84 13.15 0.62
N THR A 39 7.36 12.75 1.80
CA THR A 39 7.83 13.29 3.08
C THR A 39 9.09 12.57 3.58
N ALA A 40 9.05 11.24 3.69
CA ALA A 40 10.12 10.42 4.25
C ALA A 40 11.32 10.29 3.30
N HIS A 41 11.09 10.22 1.99
CA HIS A 41 12.16 10.09 0.99
C HIS A 41 12.49 11.41 0.28
N LYS A 42 11.97 12.53 0.82
CA LYS A 42 12.15 13.88 0.27
C LYS A 42 11.94 13.93 -1.24
N PHE A 43 10.96 13.16 -1.73
CA PHE A 43 10.66 13.10 -3.15
C PHE A 43 10.00 14.42 -3.57
N GLU A 44 10.82 15.37 -4.01
CA GLU A 44 10.37 16.67 -4.48
C GLU A 44 9.64 16.52 -5.82
N CYS A 45 8.33 16.32 -5.73
CA CYS A 45 7.43 16.26 -6.88
C CYS A 45 7.25 17.62 -7.58
N ARG A 46 8.10 18.63 -7.28
CA ARG A 46 8.00 20.03 -7.72
C ARG A 46 8.26 20.24 -9.22
N MET A 47 8.56 19.20 -9.99
CA MET A 47 8.73 19.32 -11.43
C MET A 47 7.85 18.32 -12.17
N ALA A 48 6.63 18.74 -12.49
CA ALA A 48 5.68 17.97 -13.28
C ALA A 48 6.25 17.55 -14.65
N ASP A 49 7.18 18.34 -15.21
CA ASP A 49 7.80 18.10 -16.52
C ASP A 49 9.21 17.50 -16.47
N ARG A 50 9.81 17.31 -15.29
CA ARG A 50 11.09 16.62 -15.19
C ARG A 50 10.86 15.12 -15.12
N GLU A 51 11.64 14.37 -15.90
CA GLU A 51 11.71 12.93 -15.75
C GLU A 51 12.38 12.57 -14.42
N LEU A 52 11.64 11.88 -13.57
CA LEU A 52 12.10 11.36 -12.28
C LEU A 52 12.30 9.86 -12.39
N ARG A 53 13.28 9.34 -11.64
CA ARG A 53 13.58 7.91 -11.56
C ARG A 53 12.87 7.31 -10.35
N CYS A 54 12.19 6.17 -10.54
CA CYS A 54 11.60 5.42 -9.43
C CYS A 54 12.72 4.79 -8.57
N GLY A 55 12.72 5.10 -7.27
CA GLY A 55 13.68 4.58 -6.29
C GLY A 55 13.25 3.27 -5.61
N TRP A 56 12.20 2.61 -6.10
CA TRP A 56 11.72 1.38 -5.50
C TRP A 56 12.73 0.23 -5.66
N VAL A 57 12.95 -0.50 -4.57
CA VAL A 57 13.80 -1.69 -4.50
C VAL A 57 12.94 -2.84 -3.98
N TRP A 58 12.90 -3.95 -4.72
CA TRP A 58 12.20 -5.17 -4.31
C TRP A 58 13.01 -5.92 -3.25
N SER A 59 12.37 -6.86 -2.55
CA SER A 59 13.01 -7.65 -1.49
C SER A 59 14.19 -8.51 -1.96
N ASP A 60 14.26 -8.83 -3.27
CA ASP A 60 15.41 -9.48 -3.92
C ASP A 60 16.56 -8.50 -4.24
N GLY A 61 16.47 -7.24 -3.80
CA GLY A 61 17.48 -6.20 -4.02
C GLY A 61 17.43 -5.56 -5.41
N LYS A 62 16.54 -6.02 -6.29
CA LYS A 62 16.38 -5.47 -7.63
C LYS A 62 15.72 -4.09 -7.56
N ALA A 63 16.25 -3.12 -8.30
CA ALA A 63 15.69 -1.76 -8.37
C ALA A 63 14.76 -1.61 -9.58
N CYS A 64 13.64 -0.89 -9.41
CA CYS A 64 12.73 -0.57 -10.50
C CYS A 64 13.35 0.38 -11.51
N ALA A 65 13.95 1.48 -11.03
CA ALA A 65 14.73 2.44 -11.83
C ALA A 65 14.02 3.06 -13.05
N LYS A 66 12.71 2.88 -13.21
CA LYS A 66 11.94 3.40 -14.35
C LYS A 66 11.90 4.93 -14.32
N LYS A 67 12.15 5.57 -15.47
CA LYS A 67 12.06 7.02 -15.64
C LYS A 67 10.67 7.41 -16.13
N MET A 68 10.10 8.45 -15.54
CA MET A 68 8.81 9.02 -15.96
C MET A 68 8.58 10.41 -15.36
N LYS A 69 7.64 11.16 -15.91
CA LYS A 69 7.20 12.44 -15.34
C LYS A 69 6.68 12.27 -13.91
N GLY A 70 6.92 13.27 -13.05
CA GLY A 70 6.47 13.25 -11.64
C GLY A 70 4.97 13.02 -11.48
N SER A 71 4.15 13.57 -12.39
CA SER A 71 2.70 13.34 -12.43
C SER A 71 2.30 11.87 -12.63
N SER A 72 3.14 11.09 -13.32
CA SER A 72 2.93 9.65 -13.55
C SER A 72 3.55 8.77 -12.47
N MET A 73 4.51 9.30 -11.68
CA MET A 73 5.20 8.55 -10.64
C MET A 73 4.25 8.05 -9.55
N LYS A 74 3.30 8.88 -9.11
CA LYS A 74 2.27 8.46 -8.13
C LYS A 74 1.53 7.21 -8.60
N LYS A 75 0.97 7.27 -9.81
CA LYS A 75 0.20 6.16 -10.39
C LYS A 75 1.07 4.92 -10.57
N HIS A 76 2.31 5.10 -11.01
CA HIS A 76 3.25 4.00 -11.15
C HIS A 76 3.54 3.30 -9.83
N VAL A 77 3.88 4.05 -8.78
CA VAL A 77 4.18 3.47 -7.46
C VAL A 77 2.97 2.71 -6.91
N VAL A 78 1.80 3.35 -6.90
CA VAL A 78 0.59 2.75 -6.33
C VAL A 78 0.20 1.48 -7.09
N ASN A 79 0.18 1.52 -8.42
CA ASN A 79 -0.30 0.38 -9.22
C ASN A 79 0.74 -0.74 -9.39
N THR A 80 2.04 -0.41 -9.38
CA THR A 80 3.10 -1.39 -9.68
C THR A 80 3.65 -2.00 -8.40
N HIS A 81 3.79 -1.20 -7.34
CA HIS A 81 4.59 -1.55 -6.18
C HIS A 81 3.76 -1.68 -4.90
N ALA A 82 2.85 -0.72 -4.65
CA ALA A 82 1.99 -0.72 -3.46
C ALA A 82 0.82 -1.71 -3.61
N LYS A 83 1.14 -2.98 -3.85
CA LYS A 83 0.11 -4.03 -3.92
C LYS A 83 -0.59 -4.12 -2.56
N PRO A 84 -1.92 -3.96 -2.52
CA PRO A 84 -2.65 -3.99 -1.28
C PRO A 84 -2.54 -5.38 -0.66
N THR A 85 -2.06 -5.43 0.57
CA THR A 85 -2.19 -6.60 1.43
C THR A 85 -3.49 -6.42 2.19
N VAL A 86 -4.53 -7.14 1.74
CA VAL A 86 -5.84 -7.11 2.36
C VAL A 86 -5.85 -8.08 3.54
N PHE A 87 -6.11 -7.55 4.73
CA PHE A 87 -6.39 -8.35 5.91
C PHE A 87 -7.90 -8.47 6.10
N ILE A 88 -8.36 -9.71 6.27
CA ILE A 88 -9.76 -10.04 6.51
C ILE A 88 -9.84 -10.56 7.93
N GLN A 89 -10.76 -9.99 8.71
CA GLN A 89 -11.07 -10.51 10.03
C GLN A 89 -11.92 -11.77 9.88
N CYS A 90 -11.39 -12.90 10.34
CA CYS A 90 -12.13 -14.14 10.44
C CYS A 90 -13.22 -14.01 11.51
N ARG A 91 -14.29 -14.83 11.42
CA ARG A 91 -15.33 -14.91 12.46
C ARG A 91 -14.80 -15.30 13.83
N CYS A 92 -13.62 -15.93 13.91
CA CYS A 92 -12.95 -16.24 15.17
C CYS A 92 -12.21 -15.03 15.79
N GLY A 93 -12.27 -13.85 15.15
CA GLY A 93 -11.63 -12.62 15.62
C GLY A 93 -10.19 -12.43 15.13
N VAL A 94 -9.60 -13.41 14.45
CA VAL A 94 -8.22 -13.34 13.93
C VAL A 94 -8.17 -12.58 12.61
N SER A 95 -7.28 -11.60 12.51
CA SER A 95 -6.97 -10.89 11.25
C SER A 95 -5.95 -11.69 10.43
N LEU A 96 -6.33 -12.07 9.21
CA LEU A 96 -5.53 -12.89 8.31
C LEU A 96 -5.40 -12.21 6.96
N GLN A 97 -4.28 -12.39 6.26
CA GLN A 97 -4.22 -12.02 4.84
C GLN A 97 -5.28 -12.80 4.05
N GLU A 98 -5.87 -12.20 3.02
CA GLU A 98 -6.89 -12.83 2.16
C GLU A 98 -6.48 -14.24 1.68
N ARG A 99 -5.22 -14.44 1.30
CA ARG A 99 -4.69 -15.76 0.90
C ARG A 99 -4.60 -16.76 2.03
N GLY A 100 -4.41 -16.29 3.27
CA GLY A 100 -4.38 -17.09 4.48
C GLY A 100 -5.78 -17.50 4.95
N LEU A 101 -6.83 -16.79 4.52
CA LEU A 101 -8.21 -17.08 4.93
C LEU A 101 -8.68 -18.46 4.46
N ARG A 102 -8.39 -18.85 3.21
CA ARG A 102 -8.75 -20.19 2.70
C ARG A 102 -8.10 -21.32 3.50
N ARG A 103 -6.79 -21.18 3.76
CA ARG A 103 -6.04 -22.13 4.59
C ARG A 103 -6.56 -22.18 6.02
N HIS A 104 -6.98 -21.05 6.57
CA HIS A 104 -7.55 -20.98 7.92
C HIS A 104 -8.88 -21.74 8.04
N TYR A 105 -9.69 -21.75 6.97
CA TYR A 105 -10.91 -22.56 6.91
C TYR A 105 -10.67 -24.01 6.42
N GLY A 106 -9.42 -24.40 6.12
CA GLY A 106 -9.10 -25.74 5.63
C GLY A 106 -9.63 -26.06 4.22
N LEU A 107 -9.83 -25.02 3.39
CA LEU A 107 -10.37 -25.11 2.03
C LEU A 107 -9.29 -24.95 0.95
#